data_AF-A0A8H2PX74-F1
#
_entry.id   AF-A0A8H2PX74-F1
#
_cell.length_a   1.000
_cell.length_b   1.000
_cell.length_c   1.000
_cell.angle_alpha   90.00
_cell.angle_beta   90.00
_cell.angle_gamma   90.00
#
_symmetry.space_group_name_H-M   'P 1'
#
loop_
_entity.id
_entity.type
_entity.pdbx_description
1 polymer ?
#
loop_
_entity_poly.entity_id
_entity_poly.type
_entity_poly.pdbx_seq_one_letter_code
_entity_poly.pdbx_strand_id
1 'polypeptide(L)'
;MTSERQAPANNPLIRISKSRSELVWPDGSRRTFRTPAIEQAQKTLNLVMSVPKLGPRASPEQIQNRADDIFEARTQLGHAVRSFVSSNQGDLHSFSYQSL
;
A
#
# COMPACT_ATOMS: atom_id res chain seq x y z
N MET A 1 -17.04 18.63 -11.64
CA MET A 1 -15.57 18.79 -11.55
C MET A 1 -15.12 18.03 -10.32
N THR A 2 -14.52 16.87 -10.49
CA THR A 2 -14.12 15.97 -9.39
C THR A 2 -12.91 16.56 -8.68
N SER A 3 -13.08 16.99 -7.43
CA SER A 3 -11.99 17.34 -6.52
C SER A 3 -11.06 16.13 -6.37
N GLU A 4 -9.91 16.19 -7.04
CA GLU A 4 -8.77 15.35 -6.70
C GLU A 4 -8.38 15.71 -5.27
N ARG A 5 -8.62 14.80 -4.32
CA ARG A 5 -8.03 14.90 -2.98
C ARG A 5 -6.52 14.84 -3.14
N GLN A 6 -5.88 16.00 -3.32
CA GLN A 6 -4.44 16.15 -3.15
C GLN A 6 -4.11 15.62 -1.76
N ALA A 7 -3.38 14.50 -1.70
CA ALA A 7 -2.73 14.09 -0.48
C ALA A 7 -1.86 15.27 0.00
N PRO A 8 -1.86 15.60 1.30
CA PRO A 8 -1.03 16.70 1.80
C PRO A 8 0.42 16.48 1.39
N ALA A 9 1.09 17.55 0.97
CA ALA A 9 2.39 17.59 0.29
C ALA A 9 3.57 16.95 1.05
N ASN A 10 3.34 16.35 2.21
CA ASN A 10 4.33 15.68 3.06
C ASN A 10 4.05 14.19 3.30
N ASN A 11 3.02 13.62 2.67
CA ASN A 11 2.75 12.19 2.82
C ASN A 11 3.70 11.35 1.97
N PRO A 12 4.45 10.40 2.56
CA PRO A 12 5.32 9.53 1.79
C PRO A 12 4.54 8.58 0.88
N LEU A 13 5.04 8.40 -0.33
CA LEU A 13 4.70 7.30 -1.24
C LEU A 13 5.32 6.01 -0.70
N ILE A 14 4.51 4.95 -0.52
CA ILE A 14 5.04 3.66 -0.09
C ILE A 14 5.42 2.84 -1.32
N ARG A 15 6.68 2.43 -1.41
CA ARG A 15 7.17 1.52 -2.44
C ARG A 15 7.46 0.16 -1.82
N ILE A 16 6.69 -0.84 -2.21
CA ILE A 16 6.85 -2.21 -1.72
C ILE A 16 7.50 -3.01 -2.83
N SER A 17 8.69 -3.52 -2.55
CA SER A 17 9.43 -4.41 -3.43
C SER A 17 9.30 -5.85 -2.93
N LYS A 18 9.85 -6.81 -3.69
CA LYS A 18 9.87 -8.23 -3.30
C LYS A 18 10.56 -8.49 -1.95
N SER A 19 11.46 -7.62 -1.51
CA SER A 19 12.33 -7.86 -0.34
C SER A 19 12.29 -6.77 0.73
N ARG A 20 11.61 -5.65 0.48
CA ARG A 20 11.56 -4.51 1.41
C ARG A 20 10.41 -3.55 1.11
N SER A 21 9.92 -2.90 2.17
CA SER A 21 9.00 -1.77 2.09
C SER A 21 9.75 -0.47 2.35
N GLU A 22 9.57 0.51 1.46
CA GLU A 22 10.18 1.83 1.53
C GLU A 22 9.08 2.90 1.67
N LEU A 23 9.28 3.88 2.54
CA LEU A 23 8.60 5.16 2.45
C LEU A 23 9.48 6.10 1.62
N VAL A 24 8.87 6.78 0.65
CA VAL A 24 9.52 7.77 -0.22
C VAL A 24 8.76 9.07 -0.08
N TRP A 25 9.36 10.07 0.57
CA TRP A 25 8.73 11.38 0.71
C TRP A 25 8.84 12.20 -0.58
N PRO A 26 8.00 13.24 -0.75
CA PRO A 26 8.02 14.09 -1.94
C PRO A 26 9.35 14.81 -2.21
N ASP A 27 10.17 15.01 -1.18
CA ASP A 27 11.55 15.54 -1.27
C ASP A 27 12.56 14.51 -1.82
N GLY A 28 12.12 13.28 -2.09
CA GLY A 28 12.94 12.18 -2.57
C GLY A 28 13.66 11.40 -1.47
N SER A 29 13.53 11.80 -0.19
CA SER A 29 14.07 11.05 0.93
C SER A 29 13.41 9.67 1.02
N ARG A 30 14.20 8.67 1.42
CA ARG A 30 13.75 7.28 1.48
C ARG A 30 14.12 6.66 2.81
N ARG A 31 13.22 5.84 3.34
CA ARG A 31 13.51 5.04 4.52
C ARG A 31 12.95 3.65 4.31
N THR A 32 13.78 2.65 4.61
CA THR A 32 13.41 1.23 4.50
C THR A 32 12.99 0.74 5.87
N PHE A 33 11.87 0.03 5.92
CA PHE A 33 11.35 -0.55 7.16
C PHE A 33 10.88 -1.96 6.90
N ARG A 34 10.97 -2.78 7.95
CA ARG A 34 10.21 -4.03 8.02
C ARG A 34 8.90 -3.72 8.70
N THR A 35 7.80 -3.91 7.98
CA THR A 35 6.46 -3.73 8.52
C THR A 35 5.68 -5.01 8.27
N PRO A 36 5.61 -5.94 9.24
CA PRO A 36 5.02 -7.26 9.05
C PRO A 36 3.60 -7.23 8.47
N ALA A 37 2.78 -6.26 8.88
CA ALA A 37 1.43 -6.07 8.36
C ALA A 37 1.41 -5.70 6.86
N ILE A 38 2.32 -4.81 6.43
CA ILE A 38 2.45 -4.43 5.01
C ILE A 38 3.00 -5.62 4.21
N GLU A 39 3.99 -6.34 4.74
CA GLU A 39 4.56 -7.53 4.10
C GLU A 39 3.50 -8.63 3.92
N GLN A 40 2.65 -8.86 4.93
CA GLN A 40 1.56 -9.82 4.86
C GLN A 40 0.49 -9.39 3.84
N ALA A 41 0.05 -8.13 3.87
CA ALA A 41 -0.93 -7.63 2.90
C ALA A 41 -0.39 -7.69 1.46
N GLN A 42 0.92 -7.44 1.27
CA GLN A 42 1.57 -7.59 -0.04
C GLN A 42 1.61 -9.06 -0.49
N LYS A 43 1.88 -10.01 0.42
CA LYS A 43 1.83 -11.44 0.11
C LYS A 43 0.43 -11.86 -0.34
N THR A 44 -0.62 -11.38 0.33
CA THR A 44 -2.02 -11.62 -0.08
C THR A 44 -2.29 -11.07 -1.47
N LEU A 45 -1.92 -9.82 -1.75
CA LEU A 45 -2.08 -9.24 -3.08
C LEU A 45 -1.31 -10.02 -4.15
N ASN A 46 -0.07 -10.42 -3.87
CA ASN A 46 0.72 -11.22 -4.79
C ASN A 46 0.08 -12.59 -5.06
N LEU A 47 -0.49 -13.22 -4.03
CA LEU A 47 -1.19 -14.50 -4.16
C LEU A 47 -2.39 -14.37 -5.09
N VAL A 48 -3.27 -13.40 -4.84
CA VAL A 48 -4.47 -13.14 -5.67
C VAL A 48 -4.08 -12.80 -7.11
N MET A 49 -3.04 -12.00 -7.30
CA MET A 49 -2.55 -11.63 -8.63
C MET A 49 -1.83 -12.79 -9.35
N SER A 50 -1.31 -13.77 -8.62
CA SER A 50 -0.64 -14.95 -9.19
C SER A 50 -1.60 -16.03 -9.68
N VAL A 51 -2.88 -15.97 -9.26
CA VAL A 51 -3.91 -16.89 -9.74
C VAL A 51 -4.01 -16.78 -11.27
N PRO A 52 -3.97 -17.89 -12.03
CA PRO A 52 -4.06 -17.86 -13.50
C PRO A 52 -5.28 -17.10 -13.98
N LYS A 53 -5.15 -16.30 -15.05
CA LYS A 53 -6.28 -15.54 -15.62
C LYS A 53 -7.44 -16.49 -15.91
N LEU A 54 -8.66 -16.02 -15.66
CA LEU A 54 -9.87 -16.75 -15.99
C LEU A 54 -9.89 -17.03 -17.51
N GLY A 55 -10.26 -18.25 -17.87
CA GLY A 55 -10.40 -18.64 -19.27
C GLY A 55 -11.59 -17.95 -19.95
N PRO A 56 -11.68 -18.02 -21.28
CA PRO A 56 -12.75 -17.37 -22.06
C PRO A 56 -14.16 -17.92 -21.79
N ARG A 57 -14.28 -19.02 -21.02
CA ARG A 57 -15.55 -19.63 -20.60
C ARG A 57 -15.96 -19.28 -19.17
N ALA A 58 -15.23 -18.37 -18.51
CA ALA A 58 -15.58 -17.96 -17.15
C ALA A 58 -16.92 -17.22 -17.13
N SER A 59 -17.74 -17.50 -16.12
CA SER A 59 -19.00 -16.81 -15.93
C SER A 59 -18.77 -15.35 -15.53
N PRO A 60 -19.75 -14.45 -15.79
CA PRO A 60 -19.68 -13.08 -15.31
C PRO A 60 -19.44 -12.98 -13.79
N GLU A 61 -20.05 -13.88 -13.01
CA GLU A 61 -19.85 -13.96 -11.56
C GLU A 61 -18.40 -14.31 -11.19
N GLN A 62 -17.76 -15.24 -11.90
CA GLN A 62 -16.35 -15.57 -11.65
C GLN A 62 -15.42 -14.38 -11.95
N ILE A 63 -15.72 -13.63 -13.01
CA ILE A 63 -14.97 -12.43 -13.37
C ILE A 63 -15.13 -11.36 -12.28
N GLN A 64 -16.35 -11.16 -11.79
CA GLN A 64 -16.63 -10.20 -10.73
C GLN A 64 -15.97 -10.61 -9.40
N ASN A 65 -16.12 -11.85 -8.97
CA ASN A 65 -15.49 -12.36 -7.75
C ASN A 65 -13.97 -12.15 -7.78
N ARG A 66 -13.33 -12.40 -8.93
CA ARG A 66 -11.90 -12.14 -9.09
C ARG A 66 -11.57 -10.64 -9.00
N ALA A 67 -12.39 -9.77 -9.58
CA ALA A 67 -12.20 -8.34 -9.49
C ALA A 67 -12.32 -7.88 -8.02
N ASP A 68 -13.28 -8.43 -7.29
CA ASP A 68 -13.52 -8.15 -5.88
C ASP A 68 -12.35 -8.64 -5.01
N ASP A 69 -11.84 -9.86 -5.23
CA ASP A 69 -10.65 -10.38 -4.53
C ASP A 69 -9.43 -9.47 -4.71
N ILE A 70 -9.20 -8.99 -5.94
CA ILE A 70 -8.09 -8.07 -6.25
C ILE A 70 -8.31 -6.72 -5.55
N PHE A 71 -9.53 -6.20 -5.59
CA PHE A 71 -9.88 -4.94 -4.96
C PHE A 71 -9.73 -5.01 -3.44
N GLU A 72 -10.19 -6.10 -2.81
CA GLU A 72 -10.07 -6.34 -1.38
C GLU A 72 -8.60 -6.43 -0.97
N ALA A 73 -7.78 -7.22 -1.66
CA ALA A 73 -6.37 -7.35 -1.35
C ALA A 73 -5.60 -6.01 -1.48
N ARG A 74 -5.95 -5.17 -2.46
CA ARG A 74 -5.42 -3.80 -2.59
C ARG A 74 -5.88 -2.91 -1.44
N THR A 75 -7.13 -3.05 -1.02
CA THR A 75 -7.72 -2.29 0.09
C THR A 75 -7.03 -2.64 1.40
N GLN A 76 -6.83 -3.93 1.69
CA GLN A 76 -6.08 -4.41 2.86
C GLN A 76 -4.66 -3.85 2.88
N LEU A 77 -3.97 -3.84 1.74
CA LEU A 77 -2.66 -3.21 1.62
C LEU A 77 -2.70 -1.71 1.95
N GLY A 78 -3.66 -0.99 1.37
CA GLY A 78 -3.88 0.43 1.66
C GLY A 78 -4.17 0.70 3.14
N HIS A 79 -4.91 -0.18 3.82
CA HIS A 79 -5.14 -0.07 5.27
C HIS A 79 -3.88 -0.30 6.08
N ALA A 80 -3.11 -1.37 5.81
CA ALA A 80 -1.85 -1.64 6.51
C ALA A 80 -0.86 -0.47 6.38
N VAL A 81 -0.78 0.11 5.17
CA VAL A 81 -0.02 1.31 4.86
C VAL A 81 -0.49 2.50 5.69
N ARG A 82 -1.79 2.82 5.67
CA ARG A 82 -2.35 3.95 6.43
C ARG A 82 -2.13 3.78 7.93
N SER A 83 -2.35 2.58 8.46
CA SER A 83 -2.13 2.26 9.87
C SER A 83 -0.67 2.42 10.28
N PHE A 84 0.27 2.01 9.43
CA PHE A 84 1.71 2.24 9.67
C PHE A 84 2.06 3.72 9.67
N VAL A 85 1.55 4.50 8.70
CA VAL A 85 1.78 5.94 8.66
C VAL A 85 1.15 6.65 9.86
N SER A 86 -0.07 6.29 10.26
CA SER A 86 -0.76 6.91 11.39
C SER A 86 -0.15 6.55 12.74
N SER A 87 0.28 5.29 12.93
CA SER A 87 0.99 4.88 14.16
C SER A 87 2.35 5.54 14.26
N ASN A 88 3.07 5.66 13.15
CA ASN A 88 4.33 6.40 13.11
C ASN A 88 4.15 7.91 13.04
N GLN A 89 2.95 8.49 12.88
CA GLN A 89 2.76 9.95 13.03
C GLN A 89 2.86 10.40 14.49
N GLY A 90 2.64 9.49 15.44
CA GLY A 90 3.03 9.70 16.83
C GLY A 90 4.56 9.78 17.02
N ASP A 91 5.32 9.04 16.21
CA ASP A 91 6.79 9.03 16.22
C ASP A 91 7.46 9.95 15.17
N LEU A 92 6.74 10.43 14.14
CA LEU A 92 7.26 11.38 13.15
C LEU A 92 7.38 12.78 13.76
N HIS A 93 6.58 13.09 14.80
CA HIS A 93 6.76 14.29 15.61
C HIS A 93 8.03 14.23 16.49
N SER A 94 8.50 13.03 16.86
CA SER A 94 9.82 12.84 17.48
C SER A 94 10.98 12.82 16.46
N PHE A 95 10.69 12.88 15.15
CA PHE A 95 11.70 13.01 14.09
C PHE A 95 11.76 14.41 13.45
N SER A 96 10.94 15.36 13.91
CA SER A 96 11.17 16.79 13.73
C SER A 96 12.04 17.31 14.88
N TYR A 97 13.08 18.08 14.55
CA TYR A 97 14.14 18.66 15.41
C TYR A 97 15.41 17.82 15.62
N GLN A 98 16.20 17.65 14.55
CA GLN A 98 17.59 18.09 14.65
C GLN A 98 17.73 19.35 13.79
N SER A 99 17.50 20.51 14.41
CA SER A 99 18.01 21.77 13.92
C SER A 99 19.53 21.72 14.03
N LEU A 100 20.23 21.90 12.90
CA LEU A 100 21.58 22.47 12.92
C LEU A 100 21.46 23.97 13.15
#